data_AF-A0A356X513-F1
#
_entry.id   AF-A0A356X513-F1
#
_cell.length_a   1.000
_cell.length_b   1.000
_cell.length_c   1.000
_cell.angle_alpha   90.00
_cell.angle_beta   90.00
_cell.angle_gamma   90.00
#
_symmetry.space_group_name_H-M   'P 1'
#
loop_
_entity.id
_entity.type
_entity.pdbx_description
1 polymer ?
#
loop_
_entity_poly.entity_id
_entity_poly.type
_entity_poly.pdbx_seq_one_letter_code
_entity_poly.pdbx_strand_id
1 'polypeptide(L)'
;TANTDAIGTLRILEAIRILGMTQKTKFYQASTSELYGKVQEVPQSETTPFYPRSPYAVAKLYAYWICVNYREAYDMFAVNGILFNHESPIRGETFVTRKITRAAVRIAKGMQPKLFLGNLNAKRDWGHAT
;
A
#
# COMPACT_ATOMS: atom_id res chain seq x y z
N THR A 1 2.72 5.52 11.51
CA THR A 1 2.01 4.35 10.95
C THR A 1 0.55 4.33 11.38
N ALA A 2 0.16 3.72 12.51
CA ALA A 2 -1.27 3.54 12.86
C ALA A 2 -2.12 4.83 12.88
N ASN A 3 -1.67 5.89 13.54
CA ASN A 3 -2.42 7.16 13.61
C ASN A 3 -2.71 7.78 12.23
N THR A 4 -1.82 7.55 11.27
CA THR A 4 -1.91 8.12 9.92
C THR A 4 -2.60 7.14 8.97
N ASP A 5 -2.10 5.91 8.86
CA ASP A 5 -2.55 4.93 7.87
C ASP A 5 -3.92 4.33 8.20
N ALA A 6 -4.22 4.13 9.50
CA ALA A 6 -5.49 3.60 9.97
C ALA A 6 -6.47 4.74 10.28
N ILE A 7 -6.20 5.50 11.35
CA ILE A 7 -7.15 6.52 11.85
C ILE A 7 -7.25 7.72 10.90
N GLY A 8 -6.21 8.05 10.13
CA GLY A 8 -6.31 9.08 9.10
C GLY A 8 -7.36 8.77 8.04
N THR A 9 -7.48 7.51 7.63
CA THR A 9 -8.53 7.05 6.70
C THR A 9 -9.93 7.29 7.29
N LEU A 10 -10.14 6.91 8.56
CA LEU A 10 -11.40 7.18 9.27
C LEU A 10 -11.71 8.68 9.31
N ARG A 11 -10.72 9.52 9.64
CA ARG A 11 -10.93 10.98 9.73
C ARG A 11 -11.41 11.58 8.41
N ILE A 12 -10.87 11.12 7.27
CA ILE A 12 -11.31 11.62 5.96
C ILE A 12 -12.74 11.15 5.65
N LEU A 13 -13.05 9.89 5.90
CA LEU A 13 -14.41 9.35 5.73
C LEU A 13 -15.43 10.09 6.60
N GLU A 14 -15.10 10.32 7.86
CA GLU A 14 -15.94 11.11 8.78
C GLU A 14 -16.09 12.56 8.32
N ALA A 15 -15.03 13.20 7.82
CA ALA A 15 -15.13 14.55 7.29
C ALA A 15 -16.12 14.63 6.12
N ILE A 16 -16.08 13.67 5.19
CA ILE A 16 -17.06 13.58 4.08
C ILE A 16 -18.48 13.44 4.63
N ARG A 17 -18.67 12.60 5.65
CA ARG A 17 -19.98 12.34 6.27
C ARG A 17 -20.53 13.57 6.99
N ILE A 18 -19.73 14.19 7.87
CA ILE A 18 -20.14 15.35 8.70
C ILE A 18 -20.44 16.57 7.83
N LEU A 19 -19.74 16.74 6.71
CA LEU A 19 -19.99 17.82 5.75
C LEU A 19 -21.18 17.54 4.82
N GLY A 20 -21.88 16.42 4.97
CA GLY A 20 -23.02 16.06 4.13
C GLY A 20 -22.65 15.77 2.67
N MET A 21 -21.41 15.36 2.40
CA MET A 21 -20.87 15.22 1.04
C MET A 21 -20.93 13.78 0.50
N THR A 22 -21.63 12.87 1.17
CA THR A 22 -21.65 11.42 0.85
C THR A 22 -22.09 11.11 -0.57
N GLN A 23 -23.00 11.90 -1.13
CA GLN A 23 -23.55 11.71 -2.50
C GLN A 23 -22.71 12.42 -3.59
N LYS A 24 -21.77 13.27 -3.21
CA LYS A 24 -20.94 14.05 -4.15
C LYS A 24 -19.51 13.52 -4.23
N THR A 25 -18.94 13.13 -3.09
CA THR A 25 -17.53 12.77 -2.99
C THR A 25 -17.34 11.28 -3.17
N LYS A 26 -16.48 10.90 -4.11
CA LYS A 26 -16.01 9.53 -4.28
C LYS A 26 -14.69 9.36 -3.53
N PHE A 27 -14.59 8.31 -2.73
CA PHE A 27 -13.41 8.01 -1.93
C PHE A 27 -12.68 6.79 -2.47
N TYR A 28 -11.38 6.92 -2.66
CA TYR A 28 -10.49 5.82 -3.03
C TYR A 28 -9.48 5.62 -1.92
N GLN A 29 -9.45 4.42 -1.35
CA GLN A 29 -8.39 4.02 -0.43
C GLN A 29 -7.30 3.23 -1.16
N ALA A 30 -6.08 3.74 -1.06
CA ALA A 30 -4.87 3.05 -1.47
C ALA A 30 -4.54 1.94 -0.45
N SER A 31 -5.20 0.78 -0.61
CA SER A 31 -4.86 -0.47 0.06
C SER A 31 -3.60 -1.09 -0.59
N THR A 32 -3.20 -2.30 -0.19
CA THR A 32 -1.89 -2.84 -0.58
C THR A 32 -1.87 -4.37 -0.56
N SER A 33 -1.07 -4.99 -1.43
CA SER A 33 -0.79 -6.43 -1.38
C SER A 33 -0.15 -6.89 -0.07
N GLU A 34 0.45 -5.98 0.72
CA GLU A 34 0.98 -6.30 2.06
C GLU A 34 -0.10 -6.78 3.04
N LEU A 35 -1.38 -6.57 2.74
CA LEU A 35 -2.51 -7.16 3.47
C LEU A 35 -2.47 -8.70 3.46
N TYR A 36 -1.97 -9.29 2.37
CA TYR A 36 -1.87 -10.76 2.24
C TYR A 36 -0.68 -11.36 3.00
N GLY A 37 0.28 -10.54 3.46
CA GLY A 37 1.47 -10.90 4.25
C GLY A 37 1.89 -12.38 4.19
N LYS A 38 1.42 -13.21 5.13
CA LYS A 38 1.56 -14.68 5.03
C LYS A 38 0.51 -15.21 4.05
N VAL A 39 0.91 -15.30 2.79
CA VAL A 39 0.06 -15.75 1.68
C VAL A 39 -0.65 -17.07 1.99
N GLN A 40 -1.96 -17.08 1.77
CA GLN A 40 -2.80 -18.29 1.90
C GLN A 40 -3.09 -18.96 0.54
N GLU A 41 -3.11 -18.18 -0.55
CA GLU A 41 -3.43 -18.64 -1.92
C GLU A 41 -2.47 -17.98 -2.93
N VAL A 42 -2.15 -18.68 -4.02
CA VAL A 42 -1.30 -18.16 -5.11
C VAL A 42 -1.94 -18.49 -6.46
N PRO A 43 -2.23 -17.49 -7.33
CA PRO A 43 -2.13 -16.04 -7.08
C PRO A 43 -3.16 -15.56 -6.06
N GLN A 44 -2.97 -14.35 -5.52
CA GLN A 44 -3.95 -13.74 -4.62
C GLN A 44 -5.03 -12.99 -5.43
N SER A 45 -6.24 -12.94 -4.90
CA SER A 45 -7.39 -12.21 -5.44
C SER A 45 -8.13 -11.45 -4.32
N GLU A 46 -9.20 -10.75 -4.66
CA GLU A 46 -10.06 -10.03 -3.72
C GLU A 46 -10.71 -10.94 -2.67
N THR A 47 -10.84 -12.24 -2.96
CA THR A 47 -11.38 -13.23 -2.01
C THR A 47 -10.32 -13.90 -1.16
N THR A 48 -9.04 -13.73 -1.48
CA THR A 48 -7.94 -14.35 -0.73
C THR A 48 -7.89 -13.77 0.70
N PRO A 49 -7.82 -14.61 1.76
CA PRO A 49 -7.78 -14.12 3.13
C PRO A 49 -6.55 -13.24 3.43
N PHE A 50 -6.77 -12.16 4.18
CA PHE A 50 -5.70 -11.29 4.65
C PHE A 50 -4.94 -11.90 5.84
N TYR A 51 -3.62 -11.75 5.86
CA TYR A 51 -2.75 -12.17 6.95
C TYR A 51 -1.56 -11.21 7.08
N PRO A 52 -1.74 -10.02 7.67
CA PRO A 52 -0.69 -9.00 7.71
C PRO A 52 0.50 -9.41 8.58
N ARG A 53 1.71 -8.98 8.19
CA ARG A 53 2.98 -9.33 8.87
C ARG A 53 3.82 -8.13 9.31
N SER A 54 3.22 -6.94 9.37
CA SER A 54 3.89 -5.73 9.84
C SER A 54 2.87 -4.75 10.47
N PRO A 55 3.31 -3.83 11.35
CA PRO A 55 2.44 -2.76 11.86
C PRO A 55 1.82 -1.89 10.75
N TYR A 56 2.53 -1.71 9.63
CA TYR A 56 2.01 -1.04 8.44
C TYR A 56 0.86 -1.81 7.81
N ALA A 57 1.03 -3.11 7.57
CA ALA A 57 -0.01 -3.96 7.00
C ALA A 57 -1.24 -4.06 7.91
N VAL A 58 -1.05 -4.13 9.23
CA VAL A 58 -2.17 -4.13 10.20
C VAL A 58 -2.93 -2.80 10.17
N ALA A 59 -2.22 -1.67 10.11
CA ALA A 59 -2.88 -0.36 10.01
C ALA A 59 -3.65 -0.22 8.68
N LYS A 60 -3.11 -0.72 7.57
CA LYS A 60 -3.80 -0.77 6.28
C LYS A 60 -4.99 -1.72 6.29
N LEU A 61 -4.96 -2.80 7.07
CA LEU A 61 -6.10 -3.71 7.22
C LEU A 61 -7.28 -3.02 7.90
N TYR A 62 -7.02 -2.21 8.95
CA TYR A 62 -8.05 -1.35 9.53
C TYR A 62 -8.63 -0.40 8.47
N ALA A 63 -7.76 0.28 7.71
CA ALA A 63 -8.17 1.24 6.69
C ALA A 63 -9.01 0.59 5.57
N TYR A 64 -8.68 -0.65 5.20
CA TYR A 64 -9.47 -1.45 4.25
C TYR A 64 -10.89 -1.65 4.78
N TRP A 65 -11.02 -2.18 6.01
CA TRP A 65 -12.31 -2.53 6.59
C TRP A 65 -13.17 -1.32 6.95
N ILE A 66 -12.56 -0.22 7.40
CA ILE A 66 -13.34 1.00 7.66
C ILE A 66 -13.90 1.60 6.37
N CYS A 67 -13.14 1.51 5.26
CA CYS A 67 -13.64 1.91 3.94
C CYS A 67 -14.83 1.04 3.48
N VAL A 68 -14.74 -0.29 3.66
CA VAL A 68 -15.86 -1.22 3.39
C VAL A 68 -17.08 -0.87 4.25
N ASN A 69 -16.89 -0.68 5.55
CA ASN A 69 -17.97 -0.37 6.47
C ASN A 69 -18.68 0.95 6.11
N TYR A 70 -17.95 1.99 5.69
CA TYR A 70 -18.57 3.27 5.31
C TYR A 70 -19.32 3.19 3.99
N ARG A 71 -18.83 2.38 3.04
CA ARG A 71 -19.58 2.06 1.82
C ARG A 71 -20.90 1.39 2.17
N GLU A 72 -20.88 0.38 3.03
CA GLU A 72 -22.06 -0.44 3.34
C GLU A 72 -23.06 0.26 4.29
N ALA A 73 -22.56 0.99 5.30
CA ALA A 73 -23.40 1.60 6.33
C ALA A 73 -24.00 2.96 5.93
N TYR A 74 -23.32 3.71 5.05
CA TYR A 74 -23.72 5.08 4.69
C TYR A 74 -23.96 5.26 3.19
N ASP A 75 -23.98 4.17 2.42
CA ASP A 75 -24.12 4.16 0.96
C ASP A 75 -23.14 5.13 0.27
N MET A 76 -21.93 5.23 0.82
CA MET A 76 -20.88 6.08 0.26
C MET A 76 -20.21 5.39 -0.92
N PHE A 77 -19.90 6.16 -1.97
CA PHE A 77 -18.97 5.67 -3.00
C PHE A 77 -17.55 5.62 -2.41
N ALA A 78 -17.18 4.48 -1.83
CA ALA A 78 -15.87 4.23 -1.24
C ALA A 78 -15.29 2.90 -1.72
N VAL A 79 -14.09 2.91 -2.30
CA VAL A 79 -13.46 1.71 -2.89
C VAL A 79 -12.06 1.49 -2.35
N ASN A 80 -11.64 0.23 -2.32
CA ASN A 80 -10.28 -0.17 -1.97
C ASN A 80 -9.54 -0.61 -3.23
N GLY A 81 -8.44 0.06 -3.57
CA GLY A 81 -7.48 -0.48 -4.54
C GLY A 81 -6.46 -1.34 -3.81
N ILE A 82 -6.44 -2.65 -4.03
CA ILE A 82 -5.43 -3.55 -3.47
C ILE A 82 -4.23 -3.58 -4.43
N LEU A 83 -3.33 -2.59 -4.33
CA LEU A 83 -2.21 -2.48 -5.25
C LEU A 83 -1.04 -3.38 -4.84
N PHE A 84 -0.52 -4.13 -5.81
CA PHE A 84 0.78 -4.80 -5.72
C PHE A 84 1.92 -3.79 -5.89
N ASN A 85 3.17 -4.24 -5.74
CA ASN A 85 4.31 -3.33 -5.81
C ASN A 85 4.37 -2.67 -7.18
N HIS A 86 4.50 -1.36 -7.20
CA HIS A 86 4.61 -0.56 -8.41
C HIS A 86 5.75 0.44 -8.22
N GLU A 87 6.53 0.61 -9.29
CA GLU A 87 7.84 1.26 -9.25
C GLU A 87 7.98 2.26 -10.40
N SER A 88 8.82 3.28 -10.22
CA SER A 88 9.07 4.31 -11.23
C SER A 88 10.33 5.13 -10.90
N PRO A 89 10.79 6.02 -11.81
CA PRO A 89 11.88 6.96 -11.54
C PRO A 89 11.60 7.97 -10.43
N ILE A 90 10.39 8.03 -9.87
CA ILE A 90 10.04 8.88 -8.71
C ILE A 90 9.92 8.08 -7.40
N ARG A 91 10.12 6.75 -7.44
CA ARG A 91 10.10 5.92 -6.23
C ARG A 91 11.12 6.39 -5.21
N GLY A 92 10.73 6.43 -3.93
CA GLY A 92 11.62 6.78 -2.83
C GLY A 92 12.86 5.88 -2.72
N GLU A 93 13.99 6.46 -2.31
CA GLU A 93 15.30 5.80 -2.37
C GLU A 93 15.47 4.63 -1.40
N THR A 94 14.60 4.52 -0.41
CA THR A 94 14.62 3.45 0.60
C THR A 94 14.01 2.13 0.09
N PHE A 95 13.20 2.17 -0.97
CA PHE A 95 12.62 0.96 -1.57
C PHE A 95 13.67 0.19 -2.37
N VAL A 96 13.60 -1.14 -2.32
CA VAL A 96 14.67 -2.04 -2.79
C VAL A 96 15.04 -1.82 -4.25
N THR A 97 14.05 -1.62 -5.13
CA THR A 97 14.23 -1.37 -6.56
C THR A 97 15.03 -0.09 -6.80
N ARG A 98 14.65 1.01 -6.16
CA ARG A 98 15.34 2.29 -6.31
C ARG A 98 16.70 2.31 -5.64
N LYS A 99 16.84 1.63 -4.50
CA LYS A 99 18.12 1.42 -3.83
C LYS A 99 19.09 0.68 -4.75
N ILE A 100 18.64 -0.39 -5.42
CA ILE A 100 19.45 -1.16 -6.38
C ILE A 100 19.83 -0.29 -7.58
N THR A 101 18.88 0.35 -8.26
CA THR A 101 19.19 1.11 -9.48
C THR A 101 20.11 2.29 -9.21
N ARG A 102 19.93 3.02 -8.09
CA ARG A 102 20.84 4.10 -7.69
C ARG A 102 22.24 3.59 -7.35
N ALA A 103 22.33 2.49 -6.60
CA ALA A 103 23.63 1.93 -6.24
C ALA A 103 24.37 1.41 -7.47
N ALA A 104 23.68 0.75 -8.41
CA ALA A 104 24.28 0.29 -9.66
C ALA A 104 24.92 1.45 -10.45
N VAL A 105 24.21 2.57 -10.61
CA VAL A 105 24.76 3.76 -11.28
C VAL A 105 25.94 4.36 -10.50
N ARG A 106 25.84 4.48 -9.17
CA ARG A 106 26.93 5.03 -8.34
C ARG A 106 28.18 4.15 -8.36
N ILE A 107 28.03 2.82 -8.35
CA ILE A 107 29.13 1.88 -8.47
C ILE A 107 29.79 2.01 -9.84
N ALA A 108 29.00 2.07 -10.92
CA ALA A 108 29.52 2.27 -12.27
C ALA A 108 30.27 3.61 -12.44
N LYS A 109 29.94 4.62 -11.62
CA LYS A 109 30.62 5.92 -11.59
C LYS A 109 31.76 6.01 -10.56
N GLY A 110 32.11 4.91 -9.88
CA GLY A 110 33.15 4.91 -8.84
C GLY A 110 32.79 5.67 -7.57
N MET A 111 31.53 6.08 -7.41
CA MET A 111 31.03 6.88 -6.28
C MET A 111 30.55 6.04 -5.09
N GLN A 112 30.51 4.71 -5.25
CA GLN A 112 30.10 3.76 -4.23
C GLN A 112 30.82 2.43 -4.46
N PRO A 113 31.42 1.81 -3.44
CA PRO A 113 32.19 0.57 -3.65
C PRO A 113 31.32 -0.69 -3.69
N LYS A 114 30.19 -0.72 -2.95
CA LYS A 114 29.32 -1.91 -2.83
C LYS A 114 27.91 -1.55 -2.38
N LEU A 115 26.95 -2.44 -2.67
CA LEU A 115 25.56 -2.37 -2.22
C LEU A 115 25.30 -3.45 -1.16
N PHE A 116 24.63 -3.08 -0.07
CA PHE A 116 24.16 -4.02 0.95
C PHE A 116 22.66 -4.26 0.80
N LEU A 117 22.27 -5.54 0.79
CA LEU A 117 20.87 -5.99 0.72
C LEU A 117 20.58 -6.96 1.87
N GLY A 118 19.28 -7.11 2.17
CA GLY A 118 18.79 -8.09 3.14
C GLY A 118 18.45 -9.42 2.45
N ASN A 119 17.24 -9.92 2.69
CA ASN A 119 16.76 -11.17 2.11
C ASN A 119 16.72 -11.13 0.57
N LEU A 120 17.62 -11.87 -0.09
CA LEU A 120 17.70 -12.00 -1.54
C LEU A 120 16.68 -12.98 -2.13
N ASN A 121 16.07 -13.82 -1.30
CA ASN A 121 15.07 -14.82 -1.74
C ASN A 121 13.65 -14.26 -1.76
N ALA A 122 13.46 -12.98 -1.41
CA ALA A 122 12.16 -12.34 -1.44
C ALA A 122 11.65 -12.21 -2.89
N LYS A 123 10.47 -12.79 -3.17
CA LYS A 123 9.77 -12.65 -4.44
C LYS A 123 8.67 -11.60 -4.33
N ARG A 124 8.49 -10.78 -5.36
CA ARG A 124 7.45 -9.74 -5.45
C ARG A 124 6.95 -9.68 -6.89
N ASP A 125 5.69 -9.26 -7.03
CA ASP A 125 5.12 -8.83 -8.30
C ASP A 125 5.36 -7.32 -8.43
N TRP A 126 5.98 -6.86 -9.52
CA TRP A 126 6.36 -5.46 -9.76
C TRP A 126 5.74 -4.92 -11.04
N GLY A 127 4.86 -3.92 -10.90
CA GLY A 127 4.33 -3.10 -11.99
C GLY A 127 5.01 -1.73 -12.13
N HIS A 128 4.55 -0.95 -13.10
CA HIS A 128 4.96 0.45 -13.28
C HIS A 128 3.95 1.41 -12.63
N ALA A 129 4.46 2.40 -11.91
CA ALA A 129 3.64 3.53 -11.47
C ALA A 129 3.66 4.61 -12.56
N THR A 130 2.55 4.74 -13.28
CA THR A 130 2.29 5.81 -14.25
C THR A 130 1.94 7.12 -13.57
#